data_AF-A0A0H1R0Q2-F1
#
_entry.id   AF-A0A0H1R0Q2-F1
#
_cell.length_a   1.000
_cell.length_b   1.000
_cell.length_c   1.000
_cell.angle_alpha   90.00
_cell.angle_beta   90.00
_cell.angle_gamma   90.00
#
_symmetry.space_group_name_H-M   'P 1'
#
loop_
_entity.id
_entity.type
_entity.pdbx_description
1 polymer ?
#
loop_
_entity_poly.entity_id
_entity_poly.type
_entity_poly.pdbx_seq_one_letter_code
_entity_poly.pdbx_strand_id
1 'polypeptide(L)'
;MVNLTSRFQEIISAYNTVVGGIDREAAGNHDRAYGGIVRAGKGQLTESIAKELVYLAWATLDQDSREIDVKRYKYKIPIRMNYVETIRDERLRNHISAHIDDYVYESNIDWTVMIRGEPKMCIECKTYTENAMLKRVLVDASLLKQRFPDMDFVLLQLESQLGGDYCQIGDSVLGSCSTHTLLSHFDIDLDIITLLKGDRRVDKPIHKKEFFKPLTEESLRHATQRLAMKLSRYRRS
;
A
#
# COMPACT_ATOMS: atom_id res chain seq x y z
N MET A 1 -5.59 -18.70 20.07
CA MET A 1 -4.45 -17.78 20.06
C MET A 1 -3.64 -18.03 18.79
N VAL A 2 -3.46 -17.01 17.94
CA VAL A 2 -2.74 -17.18 16.67
C VAL A 2 -1.25 -17.37 16.94
N ASN A 3 -0.65 -18.40 16.37
CA ASN A 3 0.80 -18.59 16.40
C ASN A 3 1.46 -17.64 15.38
N LEU A 4 1.76 -16.42 15.82
CA LEU A 4 2.36 -15.40 14.96
C LEU A 4 3.72 -15.84 14.42
N THR A 5 4.54 -16.50 15.23
CA THR A 5 5.89 -16.90 14.82
C THR A 5 5.85 -17.88 13.64
N SER A 6 4.99 -18.90 13.65
CA SER A 6 4.89 -19.82 12.51
C SER A 6 4.42 -19.11 11.23
N ARG A 7 3.44 -18.21 11.33
CA ARG A 7 2.92 -17.43 10.20
C ARG A 7 3.95 -16.44 9.65
N PHE A 8 4.75 -15.81 10.52
CA PHE A 8 5.85 -14.96 10.09
C PHE A 8 6.94 -15.75 9.37
N GLN A 9 7.25 -16.98 9.82
CA GLN A 9 8.20 -17.84 9.11
C GLN A 9 7.70 -18.24 7.71
N GLU A 10 6.40 -18.50 7.54
CA GLU A 10 5.79 -18.72 6.21
C GLU A 10 5.96 -17.51 5.30
N ILE A 11 5.67 -16.31 5.80
CA ILE A 11 5.85 -15.05 5.06
C ILE A 11 7.33 -14.85 4.66
N ILE A 12 8.26 -15.06 5.59
CA ILE A 12 9.71 -14.93 5.34
C ILE A 12 10.17 -15.97 4.31
N SER A 13 9.66 -17.20 4.39
CA SER A 13 10.00 -18.26 3.42
C SER A 13 9.50 -17.93 2.02
N ALA A 14 8.27 -17.43 1.88
CA ALA A 14 7.73 -16.94 0.62
C ALA A 14 8.55 -15.76 0.07
N TYR A 15 8.92 -14.81 0.92
CA TYR A 15 9.80 -13.70 0.55
C TYR A 15 11.16 -14.18 0.03
N ASN A 16 11.83 -15.08 0.75
CA ASN A 16 13.13 -15.63 0.36
C ASN A 16 13.04 -16.39 -0.96
N THR A 17 11.96 -17.14 -1.17
CA THR A 17 11.71 -17.93 -2.37
C THR A 17 11.52 -17.02 -3.59
N VAL A 18 10.66 -16.00 -3.46
CA VAL A 18 10.40 -15.07 -4.56
C VAL A 18 11.61 -14.18 -4.78
N VAL A 19 12.03 -13.39 -3.79
CA VAL A 19 13.10 -12.40 -3.99
C VAL A 19 14.46 -13.04 -4.28
N GLY A 20 14.78 -14.17 -3.64
CA GLY A 20 16.01 -14.92 -3.90
C GLY A 20 15.96 -15.82 -5.14
N GLY A 21 14.76 -16.15 -5.65
CA GLY A 21 14.56 -17.03 -6.80
C GLY A 21 14.27 -16.32 -8.12
N ILE A 22 13.78 -15.08 -8.07
CA ILE A 22 13.23 -14.36 -9.24
C ILE A 22 14.23 -14.14 -10.37
N ASP A 23 15.54 -14.13 -10.06
CA ASP A 23 16.58 -14.02 -11.09
C ASP A 23 16.63 -15.26 -11.99
N ARG A 24 16.45 -16.46 -11.42
CA ARG A 24 16.41 -17.69 -12.21
C ARG A 24 15.16 -17.75 -13.08
N GLU A 25 14.02 -17.33 -12.51
CA GLU A 25 12.75 -17.27 -13.23
C GLU A 25 12.81 -16.28 -14.40
N ALA A 26 13.33 -15.07 -14.16
CA ALA A 26 13.42 -14.03 -15.16
C ALA A 26 14.47 -14.34 -16.25
N ALA A 27 15.54 -15.09 -15.94
CA ALA A 27 16.53 -15.54 -16.92
C ALA A 27 16.01 -16.69 -17.81
N GLY A 28 15.09 -17.51 -17.30
CA GLY A 28 14.52 -18.66 -18.02
C GLY A 28 13.30 -18.33 -18.90
N ASN A 29 12.83 -17.09 -18.90
CA ASN A 29 11.64 -16.68 -19.64
C ASN A 29 12.02 -15.79 -20.83
N HIS A 30 11.80 -16.29 -22.05
CA HIS A 30 12.14 -15.59 -23.29
C HIS A 30 11.00 -14.67 -23.80
N ASP A 31 9.78 -14.81 -23.26
CA ASP A 31 8.58 -14.12 -23.76
C ASP A 31 8.35 -12.76 -23.10
N ARG A 32 8.95 -12.51 -21.93
CA ARG A 32 8.80 -11.26 -21.18
C ARG A 32 10.14 -10.61 -20.85
N ALA A 33 10.17 -9.29 -20.93
CA ALA A 33 11.34 -8.52 -20.51
C ALA A 33 11.67 -8.80 -19.03
N TYR A 34 12.93 -9.16 -18.77
CA TYR A 34 13.46 -9.51 -17.45
C TYR A 34 13.00 -8.57 -16.33
N GLY A 35 13.14 -7.25 -16.53
CA GLY A 35 12.73 -6.26 -15.52
C GLY A 35 11.22 -6.25 -15.22
N GLY A 36 10.39 -6.62 -16.21
CA GLY A 36 8.94 -6.74 -16.03
C GLY A 36 8.56 -7.92 -15.15
N ILE A 37 9.23 -9.06 -15.30
CA ILE A 37 9.03 -10.26 -14.47
C ILE A 37 9.41 -9.95 -13.02
N VAL A 38 10.60 -9.38 -12.81
CA VAL A 38 11.10 -9.02 -11.49
C VAL A 38 10.14 -8.06 -10.77
N ARG A 39 9.65 -7.04 -11.48
CA ARG A 39 8.71 -6.06 -10.91
C ARG A 39 7.38 -6.70 -10.55
N ALA A 40 6.81 -7.52 -11.43
CA ALA A 40 5.53 -8.17 -11.20
C ALA A 40 5.58 -9.12 -9.99
N GLY A 41 6.60 -9.97 -9.92
CA GLY A 41 6.75 -10.92 -8.79
C GLY A 41 6.91 -10.21 -7.45
N LYS A 42 7.72 -9.14 -7.39
CA LYS A 42 7.87 -8.35 -6.15
C LYS A 42 6.60 -7.57 -5.77
N GLY A 43 5.84 -7.07 -6.75
CA GLY A 43 4.56 -6.42 -6.51
C GLY A 43 3.56 -7.38 -5.87
N GLN A 44 3.32 -8.52 -6.52
CA GLN A 44 2.43 -9.58 -6.03
C GLN A 44 2.83 -10.08 -4.64
N LEU A 45 4.13 -10.25 -4.39
CA LEU A 45 4.64 -10.61 -3.08
C LEU A 45 4.28 -9.56 -2.02
N THR A 46 4.55 -8.28 -2.29
CA THR A 46 4.29 -7.19 -1.34
C THR A 46 2.79 -7.14 -0.98
N GLU A 47 1.93 -7.30 -1.98
CA GLU A 47 0.47 -7.34 -1.80
C GLU A 47 0.03 -8.57 -0.99
N SER A 48 0.60 -9.74 -1.25
CA SER A 48 0.32 -10.95 -0.47
C SER A 48 0.71 -10.78 1.01
N ILE A 49 1.90 -10.23 1.26
CA ILE A 49 2.37 -9.94 2.62
C ILE A 49 1.42 -8.96 3.32
N ALA A 50 1.02 -7.87 2.66
CA ALA A 50 0.10 -6.90 3.24
C ALA A 50 -1.22 -7.54 3.66
N LYS A 51 -1.81 -8.37 2.79
CA LYS A 51 -3.06 -9.07 3.06
C LYS A 51 -2.94 -10.00 4.27
N GLU A 52 -1.87 -10.79 4.35
CA GLU A 52 -1.62 -11.68 5.48
C GLU A 52 -1.42 -10.90 6.79
N LEU A 53 -0.66 -9.81 6.76
CA LEU A 53 -0.42 -8.96 7.94
C LEU A 53 -1.71 -8.34 8.48
N VAL A 54 -2.66 -7.95 7.62
CA VAL A 54 -3.98 -7.45 8.06
C VAL A 54 -4.76 -8.52 8.81
N TYR A 55 -4.82 -9.75 8.29
CA TYR A 55 -5.52 -10.84 8.97
C TYR A 55 -4.86 -11.21 10.30
N LEU A 56 -3.52 -11.24 10.34
CA LEU A 56 -2.78 -11.45 11.58
C LEU A 56 -3.08 -10.34 12.59
N ALA A 57 -3.04 -9.07 12.16
CA ALA A 57 -3.33 -7.92 13.00
C ALA A 57 -4.74 -7.99 13.59
N TRP A 58 -5.75 -8.28 12.77
CA TRP A 58 -7.14 -8.46 13.25
C TRP A 58 -7.26 -9.58 14.26
N ALA A 59 -6.59 -10.71 14.02
CA ALA A 59 -6.62 -11.84 14.93
C ALA A 59 -5.89 -11.56 16.25
N THR A 60 -4.87 -10.70 16.28
CA THR A 60 -4.23 -10.26 17.54
C THR A 60 -5.13 -9.38 18.41
N LEU A 61 -6.21 -8.84 17.85
CA LEU A 61 -7.23 -8.09 18.58
C LEU A 61 -8.35 -8.99 19.11
N ASP A 62 -8.18 -10.32 19.03
CA ASP A 62 -9.17 -11.33 19.41
C ASP A 62 -10.56 -11.12 18.79
N GLN A 63 -10.58 -10.55 17.57
CA GLN A 63 -11.82 -10.30 16.83
C GLN A 63 -12.19 -11.48 15.94
N ASP A 64 -13.49 -11.60 15.60
CA ASP A 64 -14.01 -12.64 14.72
C ASP A 64 -13.49 -12.45 13.29
N SER A 65 -12.83 -13.48 12.74
CA SER A 65 -12.28 -13.46 11.38
C SER A 65 -13.34 -13.31 10.29
N ARG A 66 -14.62 -13.62 10.59
CA ARG A 66 -15.75 -13.42 9.66
C ARG A 66 -16.14 -11.95 9.51
N GLU A 67 -15.70 -11.08 10.41
CA GLU A 67 -16.00 -9.65 10.36
C GLU A 67 -15.04 -8.87 9.45
N ILE A 68 -13.92 -9.47 9.02
CA ILE A 68 -12.94 -8.80 8.18
C ILE A 68 -12.82 -9.46 6.81
N ASP A 69 -12.73 -8.64 5.76
CA ASP A 69 -12.48 -9.09 4.40
C ASP A 69 -11.47 -8.15 3.74
N VAL A 70 -10.42 -8.71 3.14
CA VAL A 70 -9.40 -7.96 2.40
C VAL A 70 -9.52 -8.28 0.92
N LYS A 71 -10.01 -7.31 0.15
CA LYS A 71 -10.31 -7.46 -1.27
C LYS A 71 -9.89 -6.27 -2.10
N ARG A 72 -9.72 -6.49 -3.40
CA ARG A 72 -9.60 -5.41 -4.36
C ARG A 72 -10.96 -4.77 -4.55
N TYR A 73 -11.01 -3.45 -4.58
CA TYR A 73 -12.22 -2.72 -4.85
C TYR A 73 -11.93 -1.58 -5.82
N LYS A 74 -12.79 -1.41 -6.81
CA LYS A 74 -12.71 -0.31 -7.77
C LYS A 74 -13.61 0.82 -7.31
N TYR A 75 -13.02 1.94 -6.94
CA TYR A 75 -13.77 3.11 -6.53
C TYR A 75 -14.03 4.00 -7.74
N LYS A 76 -15.31 4.28 -7.99
CA LYS A 76 -15.74 5.26 -9.00
C LYS A 76 -15.78 6.64 -8.36
N ILE A 77 -14.96 7.56 -8.85
CA ILE A 77 -14.92 8.95 -8.39
C ILE A 77 -15.56 9.81 -9.49
N PRO A 78 -16.75 10.38 -9.25
CA PRO A 78 -17.41 11.22 -10.24
C PRO A 78 -16.67 12.56 -10.39
N ILE A 79 -16.80 13.17 -11.57
CA ILE A 79 -16.40 14.55 -11.79
C ILE A 79 -17.14 15.48 -10.82
N ARG A 80 -16.47 16.55 -10.36
CA ARG A 80 -17.10 17.52 -9.47
C ARG A 80 -17.85 18.58 -10.27
N MET A 81 -19.10 18.86 -9.88
CA MET A 81 -19.91 19.87 -10.56
C MET A 81 -19.31 21.27 -10.51
N ASN A 82 -18.65 21.64 -9.41
CA ASN A 82 -17.97 22.93 -9.31
C ASN A 82 -16.86 23.11 -10.37
N TYR A 83 -16.18 22.03 -10.79
CA TYR A 83 -15.24 22.08 -11.89
C TYR A 83 -15.99 22.35 -13.21
N VAL A 84 -17.07 21.61 -13.47
CA VAL A 84 -17.89 21.76 -14.69
C VAL A 84 -18.43 23.19 -14.83
N GLU A 85 -18.91 23.78 -13.74
CA GLU A 85 -19.45 25.15 -13.71
C GLU A 85 -18.39 26.21 -14.05
N THR A 86 -17.11 25.94 -13.78
CA THR A 86 -15.99 26.87 -14.05
C THR A 86 -15.44 26.78 -15.48
N ILE A 87 -15.90 25.81 -16.28
CA ILE A 87 -15.47 25.63 -17.67
C ILE A 87 -15.97 26.81 -18.51
N ARG A 88 -15.02 27.55 -19.09
CA ARG A 88 -15.29 28.72 -19.94
C ARG A 88 -15.86 28.34 -21.31
N ASP A 89 -15.43 27.21 -21.86
CA ASP A 89 -15.94 26.70 -23.13
C ASP A 89 -17.35 26.12 -22.91
N GLU A 90 -18.37 26.85 -23.37
CA GLU A 90 -19.77 26.46 -23.21
C GLU A 90 -20.11 25.16 -23.92
N ARG A 91 -19.47 24.87 -25.06
CA ARG A 91 -19.69 23.63 -25.80
C ARG A 91 -19.19 22.45 -24.98
N LEU A 92 -17.98 22.56 -24.41
CA LEU A 92 -17.41 21.53 -23.54
C LEU A 92 -18.25 21.35 -22.27
N ARG A 93 -18.62 22.45 -21.61
CA ARG A 93 -19.47 22.43 -20.41
C ARG A 93 -20.80 21.72 -20.66
N ASN A 94 -21.51 22.10 -21.73
CA ASN A 94 -22.79 21.49 -22.07
C ASN A 94 -22.65 20.01 -22.44
N HIS A 95 -21.56 19.65 -23.13
CA HIS A 95 -21.29 18.25 -23.46
C HIS A 95 -21.06 17.40 -22.21
N ILE A 96 -20.20 17.86 -21.29
CA ILE A 96 -19.93 17.18 -20.02
C ILE A 96 -21.21 17.07 -19.18
N SER A 97 -21.96 18.16 -19.03
CA SER A 97 -23.22 18.15 -18.27
C SER A 97 -24.25 17.17 -18.83
N ALA A 98 -24.32 17.01 -20.16
CA ALA A 98 -25.24 16.06 -20.79
C ALA A 98 -24.80 14.59 -20.65
N HIS A 99 -23.53 14.33 -20.34
CA HIS A 99 -22.92 13.00 -20.22
C HIS A 99 -22.25 12.80 -18.86
N ILE A 100 -22.76 13.45 -17.81
CA ILE A 100 -22.04 13.60 -16.54
C ILE A 100 -21.65 12.26 -15.90
N ASP A 101 -22.48 11.24 -16.07
CA ASP A 101 -22.28 9.89 -15.53
C ASP A 101 -21.15 9.12 -16.23
N ASP A 102 -20.73 9.55 -17.43
CA ASP A 102 -19.59 8.98 -18.16
C ASP A 102 -18.24 9.51 -17.64
N TYR A 103 -18.24 10.68 -16.98
CA TYR A 103 -17.03 11.33 -16.46
C TYR A 103 -16.68 10.82 -15.07
N VAL A 104 -16.17 9.58 -15.05
CA VAL A 104 -15.77 8.87 -13.84
C VAL A 104 -14.29 8.48 -13.91
N TYR A 105 -13.57 8.74 -12.81
CA TYR A 105 -12.24 8.18 -12.59
C TYR A 105 -12.33 6.88 -11.77
N GLU A 106 -11.79 5.79 -12.29
CA GLU A 106 -11.67 4.53 -11.54
C GLU A 106 -10.36 4.49 -10.75
N SER A 107 -10.45 4.68 -9.43
CA SER A 107 -9.32 4.45 -8.52
C SER A 107 -9.23 2.96 -8.18
N ASN A 108 -8.06 2.39 -8.44
CA ASN A 108 -7.74 0.99 -8.20
C ASN A 108 -6.70 0.90 -7.10
N ILE A 109 -7.14 0.66 -5.87
CA ILE A 109 -6.26 0.46 -4.72
C ILE A 109 -5.89 -1.01 -4.61
N ASP A 110 -4.65 -1.30 -4.20
CA ASP A 110 -4.14 -2.67 -4.07
C ASP A 110 -5.02 -3.52 -3.13
N TRP A 111 -5.32 -3.02 -1.92
CA TRP A 111 -6.26 -3.65 -1.00
C TRP A 111 -7.21 -2.67 -0.32
N THR A 112 -8.45 -3.10 -0.18
CA THR A 112 -9.44 -2.52 0.74
C THR A 112 -9.72 -3.51 1.86
N VAL A 113 -9.54 -3.06 3.09
CA VAL A 113 -9.96 -3.77 4.30
C VAL A 113 -11.40 -3.37 4.61
N MET A 114 -12.28 -4.35 4.48
CA MET A 114 -13.68 -4.26 4.83
C MET A 114 -13.86 -4.80 6.24
N ILE A 115 -14.58 -4.07 7.09
CA ILE A 115 -15.00 -4.57 8.40
C ILE A 115 -16.51 -4.52 8.45
N ARG A 116 -17.14 -5.68 8.65
CA ARG A 116 -18.60 -5.87 8.65
C ARG A 116 -19.27 -5.30 7.39
N GLY A 117 -18.60 -5.47 6.24
CA GLY A 117 -19.09 -5.03 4.94
C GLY A 117 -18.84 -3.56 4.59
N GLU A 118 -18.24 -2.77 5.48
CA GLU A 118 -17.91 -1.36 5.23
C GLU A 118 -16.41 -1.17 4.94
N PRO A 119 -16.03 -0.34 3.96
CA PRO A 119 -14.62 -0.03 3.69
C PRO A 119 -14.07 0.83 4.84
N LYS A 120 -13.04 0.34 5.52
CA LYS A 120 -12.44 1.04 6.66
C LYS A 120 -10.99 1.44 6.44
N MET A 121 -10.25 0.71 5.60
CA MET A 121 -8.86 1.02 5.34
C MET A 121 -8.47 0.68 3.91
N CYS A 122 -7.70 1.55 3.28
CA CYS A 122 -7.04 1.30 2.01
C CYS A 122 -5.55 1.07 2.23
N ILE A 123 -5.00 0.06 1.58
CA ILE A 123 -3.57 -0.26 1.63
C ILE A 123 -3.02 -0.24 0.21
N GLU A 124 -2.11 0.68 -0.03
CA GLU A 124 -1.30 0.73 -1.23
C GLU A 124 0.01 -0.03 -1.00
N CYS A 125 0.35 -0.93 -1.92
CA CYS A 125 1.52 -1.80 -1.82
C CYS A 125 2.58 -1.37 -2.83
N LYS A 126 3.82 -1.23 -2.37
CA LYS A 126 4.94 -0.86 -3.24
C LYS A 126 6.18 -1.66 -2.88
N THR A 127 6.86 -2.24 -3.86
CA THR A 127 8.19 -2.82 -3.60
C THR A 127 9.14 -1.75 -3.03
N TYR A 128 8.99 -0.50 -3.47
CA TYR A 128 9.63 0.65 -2.86
C TYR A 128 8.88 1.92 -3.19
N THR A 129 9.04 2.96 -2.39
CA THR A 129 8.42 4.27 -2.65
C THR A 129 9.46 5.38 -2.63
N GLU A 130 9.46 6.20 -3.69
CA GLU A 130 10.10 7.50 -3.75
C GLU A 130 9.05 8.61 -3.70
N ASN A 131 9.43 9.87 -3.45
CA ASN A 131 8.49 10.99 -3.36
C ASN A 131 7.59 11.16 -4.61
N ALA A 132 8.08 10.83 -5.81
CA ALA A 132 7.28 10.88 -7.02
C ALA A 132 6.15 9.82 -7.06
N MET A 133 6.34 8.69 -6.40
CA MET A 133 5.31 7.67 -6.21
C MET A 133 4.37 8.05 -5.07
N LEU A 134 4.93 8.54 -3.95
CA LEU A 134 4.14 9.00 -2.80
C LEU A 134 3.09 10.04 -3.20
N LYS A 135 3.44 11.00 -4.07
CA LYS A 135 2.47 11.98 -4.60
C LYS A 135 1.23 11.33 -5.21
N ARG A 136 1.39 10.22 -5.92
CA ARG A 136 0.26 9.50 -6.55
C ARG A 136 -0.59 8.84 -5.48
N VAL A 137 0.05 8.18 -4.51
CA VAL A 137 -0.63 7.59 -3.34
C VAL A 137 -1.44 8.64 -2.59
N LEU A 138 -0.88 9.83 -2.37
CA LEU A 138 -1.57 10.93 -1.68
C LEU A 138 -2.73 11.50 -2.50
N VAL A 139 -2.61 11.58 -3.82
CA VAL A 139 -3.70 12.00 -4.71
C VAL A 139 -4.85 10.99 -4.65
N ASP A 140 -4.55 9.70 -4.81
CA ASP A 140 -5.56 8.64 -4.73
C ASP A 140 -6.26 8.63 -3.36
N ALA A 141 -5.49 8.68 -2.27
CA ALA A 141 -6.02 8.76 -0.92
C ALA A 141 -6.93 9.99 -0.73
N SER A 142 -6.51 11.16 -1.24
CA SER A 142 -7.28 12.40 -1.15
C SER A 142 -8.60 12.35 -1.92
N LEU A 143 -8.62 11.70 -3.08
CA LEU A 143 -9.87 11.49 -3.82
C LEU A 143 -10.81 10.55 -3.06
N LEU A 144 -10.28 9.50 -2.46
CA LEU A 144 -11.07 8.55 -1.69
C LEU A 144 -11.59 9.12 -0.37
N LYS A 145 -10.80 9.91 0.36
CA LYS A 145 -11.21 10.53 1.63
C LYS A 145 -12.40 11.48 1.46
N GLN A 146 -12.53 12.12 0.29
CA GLN A 146 -13.72 12.93 -0.01
C GLN A 146 -15.01 12.13 -0.03
N ARG A 147 -14.93 10.85 -0.44
CA ARG A 147 -16.07 9.94 -0.50
C ARG A 147 -16.23 9.13 0.79
N PHE A 148 -15.12 8.82 1.46
CA PHE A 148 -15.06 8.03 2.69
C PHE A 148 -14.21 8.77 3.74
N PRO A 149 -14.78 9.77 4.44
CA PRO A 149 -14.02 10.64 5.35
C PRO A 149 -13.34 9.90 6.51
N ASP A 150 -13.92 8.77 6.95
CA ASP A 150 -13.44 7.98 8.09
C ASP A 150 -12.50 6.82 7.69
N MET A 151 -12.09 6.76 6.42
CA MET A 151 -11.24 5.69 5.92
C MET A 151 -9.78 5.94 6.29
N ASP A 152 -9.12 4.92 6.83
CA ASP A 152 -7.68 4.92 7.10
C ASP A 152 -6.88 4.62 5.82
N PHE A 153 -5.68 5.21 5.70
CA PHE A 153 -4.80 5.00 4.55
C PHE A 153 -3.43 4.47 5.01
N VAL A 154 -2.97 3.41 4.36
CA VAL A 154 -1.67 2.78 4.61
C VAL A 154 -0.90 2.64 3.32
N LEU A 155 0.39 3.00 3.34
CA LEU A 155 1.38 2.64 2.35
C LEU A 155 2.28 1.56 2.95
N LEU A 156 2.16 0.34 2.45
CA LEU A 156 3.05 -0.76 2.82
C LEU A 156 4.11 -0.95 1.73
N GLN A 157 5.37 -0.89 2.13
CA GLN A 157 6.49 -1.04 1.21
C GLN A 157 7.56 -2.02 1.68
N LEU A 158 8.23 -2.69 0.73
CA LEU A 158 9.41 -3.50 1.07
C LEU A 158 10.58 -2.59 1.43
N GLU A 159 10.97 -1.68 0.55
CA GLU A 159 12.09 -0.75 0.79
C GLU A 159 11.65 0.71 0.76
N SER A 160 12.32 1.60 1.47
CA SER A 160 12.06 3.05 1.37
C SER A 160 13.10 3.74 0.48
N GLN A 161 12.63 4.68 -0.36
CA GLN A 161 13.45 5.71 -1.02
C GLN A 161 12.89 7.12 -0.73
N LEU A 162 12.20 7.26 0.40
CA LEU A 162 11.63 8.52 0.87
C LEU A 162 12.66 9.41 1.58
N GLY A 163 13.86 8.85 1.88
CA GLY A 163 14.91 9.48 2.67
C GLY A 163 14.59 9.51 4.16
N GLY A 164 15.40 10.24 4.94
CA GLY A 164 15.23 10.31 6.39
C GLY A 164 15.44 8.95 7.06
N ASP A 165 14.60 8.63 8.04
CA ASP A 165 14.64 7.37 8.80
C ASP A 165 13.51 6.39 8.41
N TYR A 166 12.79 6.60 7.30
CA TYR A 166 11.75 5.68 6.81
C TYR A 166 12.25 4.26 6.48
N CYS A 167 13.57 4.08 6.37
CA CYS A 167 14.20 2.78 6.18
C CYS A 167 14.58 2.08 7.49
N GLN A 168 14.34 2.70 8.63
CA GLN A 168 14.51 2.10 9.94
C GLN A 168 13.24 1.32 10.32
N ILE A 169 13.42 0.25 11.09
CA ILE A 169 12.30 -0.48 11.70
C ILE A 169 12.17 0.06 13.12
N GLY A 170 11.02 0.64 13.46
CA GLY A 170 10.79 1.25 14.76
C GLY A 170 9.45 1.96 14.88
N ASP A 171 8.99 2.16 16.11
CA ASP A 171 7.65 2.68 16.44
C ASP A 171 7.43 4.14 16.03
N SER A 172 8.51 4.92 15.95
CA SER A 172 8.47 6.31 15.52
C SER A 172 9.56 6.59 14.49
N VAL A 173 9.15 6.85 13.26
CA VAL A 173 10.01 7.42 12.21
C VAL A 173 9.73 8.93 12.15
N LEU A 174 10.78 9.74 12.18
CA LEU A 174 10.69 11.18 11.97
C LEU A 174 10.45 11.52 10.50
N GLY A 175 10.76 10.62 9.58
CA GLY A 175 10.65 10.79 8.15
C GLY A 175 11.73 11.69 7.55
N SER A 176 11.47 12.21 6.35
CA SER A 176 12.34 13.16 5.65
C SER A 176 11.65 14.50 5.47
N CYS A 177 12.42 15.60 5.40
CA CYS A 177 11.87 16.93 5.15
C CYS A 177 11.00 16.96 3.89
N SER A 178 11.51 16.40 2.79
CA SER A 178 10.79 16.37 1.52
C SER A 178 9.46 15.62 1.57
N THR A 179 9.41 14.49 2.28
CA THR A 179 8.19 13.71 2.46
C THR A 179 7.19 14.45 3.34
N HIS A 180 7.62 15.06 4.45
CA HIS A 180 6.74 15.86 5.31
C HIS A 180 6.22 17.12 4.63
N THR A 181 7.04 17.78 3.80
CA THR A 181 6.57 18.88 2.97
C THR A 181 5.47 18.42 2.01
N LEU A 182 5.59 17.22 1.42
CA LEU A 182 4.51 16.70 0.58
C LEU A 182 3.26 16.37 1.40
N LEU A 183 3.40 15.66 2.52
CA LEU A 183 2.29 15.29 3.39
C LEU A 183 1.50 16.51 3.87
N SER A 184 2.17 17.62 4.19
CA SER A 184 1.50 18.84 4.69
C SER A 184 0.58 19.52 3.68
N HIS A 185 0.69 19.19 2.39
CA HIS A 185 -0.20 19.70 1.34
C HIS A 185 -1.48 18.86 1.15
N PHE A 186 -1.60 17.72 1.83
CA PHE A 186 -2.76 16.84 1.74
C PHE A 186 -3.37 16.64 3.13
N ASP A 187 -4.68 16.80 3.27
CA ASP A 187 -5.39 16.41 4.49
C ASP A 187 -5.58 14.88 4.50
N ILE A 188 -4.49 14.13 4.67
CA ILE A 188 -4.48 12.66 4.71
C ILE A 188 -3.55 12.20 5.83
N ASP A 189 -4.10 11.40 6.76
CA ASP A 189 -3.28 10.64 7.70
C ASP A 189 -2.83 9.34 7.03
N LEU A 190 -1.68 9.40 6.34
CA LEU A 190 -1.08 8.25 5.67
C LEU A 190 -0.06 7.57 6.58
N ASP A 191 -0.33 6.32 6.92
CA ASP A 191 0.64 5.49 7.64
C ASP A 191 1.58 4.78 6.67
N ILE A 192 2.88 5.04 6.80
CA ILE A 192 3.93 4.44 5.98
C ILE A 192 4.63 3.34 6.78
N ILE A 193 4.56 2.10 6.28
CA ILE A 193 5.16 0.90 6.87
C ILE A 193 6.22 0.35 5.92
N THR A 194 7.47 0.29 6.37
CA THR A 194 8.60 -0.28 5.61
C THR A 194 9.02 -1.63 6.22
N LEU A 195 9.16 -2.67 5.38
CA LEU A 195 9.45 -4.02 5.85
C LEU A 195 10.95 -4.39 5.85
N LEU A 196 11.78 -3.73 5.04
CA LEU A 196 13.20 -4.04 4.92
C LEU A 196 14.05 -2.87 5.43
N LYS A 197 15.00 -3.20 6.31
CA LYS A 197 15.92 -2.21 6.87
C LYS A 197 16.88 -1.67 5.81
N GLY A 198 17.13 -0.36 5.87
CA GLY A 198 18.08 0.35 5.03
C GLY A 198 17.49 0.80 3.69
N ASP A 199 17.95 1.94 3.19
CA ASP A 199 17.37 2.58 2.01
C ASP A 199 17.50 1.73 0.75
N ARG A 200 16.50 1.85 -0.12
CA ARG A 200 16.57 1.34 -1.48
C ARG A 200 17.69 2.06 -2.23
N ARG A 201 18.57 1.27 -2.85
CA ARG A 201 19.63 1.75 -3.73
C ARG A 201 19.41 1.21 -5.13
N VAL A 202 19.34 2.11 -6.12
CA VAL A 202 18.98 1.76 -7.51
C VAL A 202 20.01 0.81 -8.13
N ASP A 203 21.27 1.01 -7.80
CA ASP A 203 22.42 0.21 -8.22
C ASP A 203 22.59 -1.10 -7.43
N LYS A 204 21.79 -1.30 -6.36
CA LYS A 204 21.88 -2.47 -5.47
C LYS A 204 20.53 -3.15 -5.26
N PRO A 205 19.98 -3.80 -6.30
CA PRO A 205 18.64 -4.37 -6.24
C PRO A 205 18.58 -5.63 -5.36
N ILE A 206 17.61 -5.69 -4.44
CA ILE A 206 17.51 -6.74 -3.41
C ILE A 206 17.28 -8.17 -3.91
N HIS A 207 16.99 -8.38 -5.20
CA HIS A 207 16.90 -9.74 -5.75
C HIS A 207 18.28 -10.35 -6.07
N LYS A 208 19.31 -9.50 -6.14
CA LYS A 208 20.69 -9.94 -6.31
C LYS A 208 21.24 -10.41 -4.97
N LYS A 209 21.91 -11.56 -4.97
CA LYS A 209 22.37 -12.25 -3.75
C LYS A 209 23.27 -11.36 -2.90
N GLU A 210 24.12 -10.55 -3.53
CA GLU A 210 25.05 -9.61 -2.92
C GLU A 210 24.38 -8.39 -2.27
N PHE A 211 23.15 -8.08 -2.66
CA PHE A 211 22.38 -6.92 -2.16
C PHE A 211 21.08 -7.34 -1.46
N PHE A 212 20.90 -8.64 -1.24
CA PHE A 212 19.72 -9.20 -0.62
C PHE A 212 19.53 -8.63 0.79
N LYS A 213 18.33 -8.12 1.05
CA LYS A 213 17.93 -7.64 2.38
C LYS A 213 17.01 -8.69 3.01
N PRO A 214 17.29 -9.17 4.23
CA PRO A 214 16.42 -10.12 4.88
C PRO A 214 15.14 -9.44 5.38
N LEU A 215 14.01 -10.11 5.19
CA LEU A 215 12.77 -9.81 5.91
C LEU A 215 12.84 -10.49 7.28
N THR A 216 12.65 -9.72 8.36
CA THR A 216 12.81 -10.23 9.73
C THR A 216 11.47 -10.38 10.43
N GLU A 217 11.41 -11.29 11.41
CA GLU A 217 10.24 -11.46 12.26
C GLU A 217 9.91 -10.18 13.04
N GLU A 218 10.94 -9.45 13.48
CA GLU A 218 10.81 -8.15 14.15
C GLU A 218 10.05 -7.15 13.26
N SER A 219 10.42 -7.03 11.99
CA SER A 219 9.74 -6.13 11.06
C SER A 219 8.29 -6.54 10.81
N LEU A 220 8.02 -7.83 10.63
CA LEU A 220 6.65 -8.33 10.44
C LEU A 220 5.78 -8.11 11.68
N ARG A 221 6.36 -8.31 12.86
CA ARG A 221 5.70 -8.05 14.15
C ARG A 221 5.37 -6.57 14.29
N HIS A 222 6.31 -5.69 13.97
CA HIS A 222 6.12 -4.25 13.99
C HIS A 222 5.00 -3.80 13.03
N ALA A 223 5.04 -4.26 11.78
CA ALA A 223 3.99 -3.98 10.80
C ALA A 223 2.61 -4.49 11.26
N THR A 224 2.56 -5.70 11.82
CA THR A 224 1.33 -6.29 12.38
C THR A 224 0.78 -5.44 13.51
N GLN A 225 1.63 -4.98 14.44
CA GLN A 225 1.23 -4.13 15.56
C GLN A 225 0.70 -2.78 15.08
N ARG A 226 1.35 -2.15 14.10
CA ARG A 226 0.86 -0.88 13.51
C ARG A 226 -0.51 -1.02 12.87
N LEU A 227 -0.70 -2.09 12.08
CA LEU A 227 -2.01 -2.41 11.49
C LEU A 227 -3.04 -2.69 12.58
N ALA A 228 -2.68 -3.44 13.63
CA ALA A 228 -3.59 -3.74 14.73
C ALA A 228 -4.01 -2.48 15.49
N MET A 229 -3.09 -1.52 15.71
CA MET A 229 -3.42 -0.23 16.33
C MET A 229 -4.46 0.53 15.52
N LYS A 230 -4.32 0.63 14.19
CA LYS A 230 -5.35 1.25 13.34
C LYS A 230 -6.67 0.48 13.37
N LEU A 231 -6.61 -0.84 13.21
CA LEU A 231 -7.79 -1.70 13.19
C LEU A 231 -8.55 -1.71 14.54
N SER A 232 -7.87 -1.42 15.65
CA SER A 232 -8.48 -1.35 16.99
C SER A 232 -9.60 -0.32 17.08
N ARG A 233 -9.60 0.72 16.23
CA ARG A 233 -10.67 1.73 16.14
C ARG A 233 -12.00 1.14 15.69
N TYR A 234 -11.98 -0.02 15.06
CA TYR A 234 -13.15 -0.69 14.48
C TYR A 234 -13.58 -1.94 15.27
N ARG A 235 -12.91 -2.23 16.40
CA ARG A 235 -13.28 -3.33 17.30
C ARG A 235 -14.67 -3.08 17.89
N ARG A 236 -15.37 -4.15 18.22
CA ARG A 236 -16.53 -4.02 19.12
C ARG A 236 -16.05 -3.77 20.54
N SER A 237 -16.81 -2.95 21.26
CA SER A 237 -16.67 -2.77 22.72
C SER A 237 -16.99 -4.06 23.46
#